data_AF-A0A8S3CNG6-F1
#
_entry.id   AF-A0A8S3CNG6-F1
#
_cell.length_a   1.000
_cell.length_b   1.000
_cell.length_c   1.000
_cell.angle_alpha   90.00
_cell.angle_beta   90.00
_cell.angle_gamma   90.00
#
_symmetry.space_group_name_H-M   'P 1'
#
loop_
_entity.id
_entity.type
_entity.pdbx_description
1 polymer ?
#
loop_
_entity_poly.entity_id
_entity_poly.type
_entity_poly.pdbx_seq_one_letter_code
_entity_poly.pdbx_strand_id
1 'polypeptide(L)'
;MSSSSTRRSNNRTRVKLYTLNEERQWDDRGTGYVTCVAPTRSNTSYSIIVKSEVDGSTLLESQIQLNANYQKQQETLITWSEGEKYDLALSFQEKVGCDYIWENICDVQGKNSSSFLISANNLTNDSAIYESDDNCGESNENYLSPTITLPLVDLSQLHDICNLFSPDKVRDAARRDLLARAIESGNYIRKLIELFHACEDSENIDALHQLYEIIRSIFYLNKSTLFEIIFSDAIIMDIIGCLEYEPQLTMKTKRNHREFLNKKATFKEVIPIGNQELLNKIHQTFRIQFVQDAILPAPSLFEENLLSTMNSVLFFNKVEIVTLLYEDPKFLSQLFAALKDDNLLDEKRKDLMLFLKEFCVFSQTLQQQNRDNFFQVRIQLMRLHRQNYSL
;
A
#
# COMPACT_ATOMS: atom_id res chain seq x y z
N MET A 1 -46.00 29.76 -26.78
CA MET A 1 -45.23 30.21 -25.61
C MET A 1 -45.65 29.37 -24.42
N SER A 2 -44.86 28.36 -24.12
CA SER A 2 -45.03 27.51 -22.94
C SER A 2 -43.63 26.99 -22.60
N SER A 3 -43.00 27.68 -21.67
CA SER A 3 -41.70 27.36 -21.08
C SER A 3 -41.83 26.09 -20.25
N SER A 4 -41.37 24.97 -20.82
CA SER A 4 -41.14 23.72 -20.10
C SER A 4 -39.85 23.85 -19.28
N SER A 5 -40.00 24.33 -18.05
CA SER A 5 -39.01 24.15 -16.99
C SER A 5 -38.83 22.66 -16.71
N THR A 6 -37.74 22.07 -17.21
CA THR A 6 -37.34 20.69 -16.94
C THR A 6 -37.08 20.53 -15.43
N ARG A 7 -38.04 19.93 -14.72
CA ARG A 7 -37.84 19.37 -13.38
C ARG A 7 -36.79 18.27 -13.46
N ARG A 8 -35.53 18.56 -13.12
CA ARG A 8 -34.57 17.51 -12.71
C ARG A 8 -35.08 16.97 -11.37
N SER A 9 -35.36 15.67 -11.31
CA SER A 9 -35.86 15.02 -10.09
C SER A 9 -34.87 15.23 -8.95
N ASN A 10 -35.34 15.82 -7.85
CA ASN A 10 -34.65 15.83 -6.57
C ASN A 10 -34.61 14.39 -6.03
N ASN A 11 -33.67 13.56 -6.53
CA ASN A 11 -33.32 12.31 -5.86
C ASN A 11 -32.55 12.68 -4.60
N ARG A 12 -33.27 12.88 -3.50
CA ARG A 12 -32.67 13.08 -2.18
C ARG A 12 -32.03 11.77 -1.76
N THR A 13 -30.70 11.70 -1.83
CA THR A 13 -29.93 10.52 -1.45
C THR A 13 -29.86 10.42 0.08
N ARG A 14 -30.41 9.35 0.66
CA ARG A 14 -30.41 9.13 2.11
C ARG A 14 -29.07 8.57 2.59
N VAL A 15 -28.52 9.15 3.65
CA VAL A 15 -27.22 8.81 4.24
C VAL A 15 -27.26 8.83 5.76
N LYS A 16 -26.37 8.07 6.40
CA LYS A 16 -25.98 8.26 7.80
C LYS A 16 -24.60 8.91 7.87
N LEU A 17 -24.46 9.91 8.74
CA LEU A 17 -23.22 10.59 9.00
C LEU A 17 -22.56 10.02 10.25
N TYR A 18 -21.26 9.73 10.16
CA TYR A 18 -20.46 9.29 11.30
C TYR A 18 -19.24 10.19 11.48
N THR A 19 -18.81 10.34 12.73
CA THR A 19 -17.54 10.99 13.10
C THR A 19 -16.72 10.08 13.98
N LEU A 20 -15.41 10.01 13.77
CA LEU A 20 -14.52 9.27 14.65
C LEU A 20 -14.26 10.05 15.96
N ASN A 21 -14.43 9.39 17.10
CA ASN A 21 -14.19 9.98 18.42
C ASN A 21 -12.76 9.72 18.95
N GLU A 22 -12.41 10.28 20.11
CA GLU A 22 -11.09 10.15 20.74
C GLU A 22 -10.73 8.70 21.12
N GLU A 23 -11.74 7.85 21.34
CA GLU A 23 -11.60 6.41 21.61
C GLU A 23 -11.48 5.56 20.33
N ARG A 24 -11.38 6.21 19.16
CA ARG A 24 -11.31 5.59 17.82
C ARG A 24 -12.53 4.74 17.46
N GLN A 25 -13.71 5.14 17.94
CA GLN A 25 -15.00 4.55 17.57
C GLN A 25 -15.82 5.53 16.72
N TRP A 26 -16.68 4.99 15.85
CA TRP A 26 -17.54 5.79 14.97
C TRP A 26 -18.84 6.16 15.68
N ASP A 27 -19.01 7.44 15.97
CA ASP A 27 -20.24 7.98 16.55
C ASP A 27 -21.23 8.35 15.45
N ASP A 28 -22.47 7.84 15.56
CA ASP A 28 -23.59 8.19 14.68
C ASP A 28 -24.04 9.63 14.96
N ARG A 29 -23.87 10.52 13.98
CA ARG A 29 -24.28 11.93 14.04
C ARG A 29 -25.69 12.18 13.54
N GLY A 30 -26.35 11.15 13.00
CA GLY A 30 -27.73 11.22 12.53
C GLY A 30 -27.90 10.79 11.08
N THR A 31 -29.16 10.59 10.72
CA THR A 31 -29.59 10.22 9.37
C THR A 31 -30.16 11.44 8.64
N GLY A 32 -29.81 11.60 7.37
CA GLY A 32 -30.21 12.75 6.58
C GLY A 32 -30.15 12.51 5.08
N TYR A 33 -30.38 13.58 4.33
CA TYR A 33 -30.29 13.59 2.87
C TYR A 33 -29.09 14.41 2.43
N VAL A 34 -28.20 13.79 1.65
CA VAL A 34 -27.00 14.44 1.11
C VAL A 34 -27.30 15.10 -0.23
N THR A 35 -26.70 16.27 -0.44
CA THR A 35 -26.70 17.00 -1.71
C THR A 35 -25.32 17.60 -1.95
N CYS A 36 -24.84 17.51 -3.19
CA CYS A 36 -23.67 18.27 -3.62
C CYS A 36 -24.16 19.60 -4.23
N VAL A 37 -23.67 20.72 -3.70
CA VAL A 37 -24.05 22.07 -4.15
C VAL A 37 -22.90 22.67 -4.95
N ALA A 38 -23.20 23.10 -6.17
CA ALA A 38 -22.24 23.74 -7.06
C ALA A 38 -21.84 25.14 -6.54
N PRO A 39 -20.62 25.62 -6.88
CA PRO A 39 -20.13 26.93 -6.46
C PRO A 39 -21.07 28.05 -6.91
N THR A 40 -21.46 28.92 -5.98
CA THR A 40 -22.23 30.15 -6.23
C THR A 40 -21.31 31.37 -6.22
N ARG A 41 -21.83 32.56 -6.52
CA ARG A 41 -21.06 33.82 -6.59
C ARG A 41 -20.22 34.13 -5.33
N SER A 42 -20.50 33.50 -4.19
CA SER A 42 -19.78 33.63 -2.91
C SER A 42 -18.82 32.49 -2.57
N ASN A 43 -18.95 31.29 -3.19
CA ASN A 43 -18.11 30.11 -2.91
C ASN A 43 -17.45 29.62 -4.20
N THR A 44 -16.13 29.45 -4.19
CA THR A 44 -15.34 29.01 -5.35
C THR A 44 -15.28 27.49 -5.52
N SER A 45 -15.81 26.70 -4.58
CA SER A 45 -15.73 25.23 -4.57
C SER A 45 -17.10 24.57 -4.37
N TYR A 46 -17.22 23.30 -4.80
CA TYR A 46 -18.39 22.48 -4.51
C TYR A 46 -18.45 22.11 -3.02
N SER A 47 -19.66 21.99 -2.47
CA SER A 47 -19.87 21.61 -1.06
C SER A 47 -20.81 20.42 -0.93
N ILE A 48 -20.48 19.49 -0.02
CA ILE A 48 -21.33 18.39 0.41
C ILE A 48 -22.16 18.88 1.59
N ILE A 49 -23.48 18.87 1.45
CA ILE A 49 -24.42 19.29 2.49
C ILE A 49 -25.32 18.10 2.85
N VAL A 50 -25.41 17.79 4.14
CA VAL A 50 -26.34 16.79 4.69
C VAL A 50 -27.39 17.48 5.53
N LYS A 51 -28.67 17.27 5.20
CA LYS A 51 -29.80 17.79 5.98
C LYS A 51 -30.48 16.66 6.75
N SER A 52 -30.68 16.86 8.04
CA SER A 52 -31.37 15.94 8.95
C SER A 52 -32.77 15.58 8.42
N GLU A 53 -33.13 14.30 8.51
CA GLU A 53 -34.49 13.85 8.15
C GLU A 53 -35.54 14.19 9.21
N VAL A 54 -35.11 14.54 10.44
CA VAL A 54 -35.99 14.77 11.59
C VAL A 54 -36.53 16.20 11.60
N ASP A 55 -35.65 17.19 11.43
CA ASP A 55 -35.95 18.61 11.61
C ASP A 55 -35.47 19.48 10.43
N GLY A 56 -34.80 18.88 9.44
CA GLY A 56 -34.27 19.59 8.27
C GLY A 56 -33.05 20.46 8.55
N SER A 57 -32.48 20.40 9.76
CA SER A 57 -31.25 21.12 10.13
C SER A 57 -30.05 20.61 9.34
N THR A 58 -29.03 21.45 9.16
CA THR A 58 -27.78 21.04 8.50
C THR A 58 -26.93 20.23 9.47
N LEU A 59 -26.76 18.94 9.19
CA LEU A 59 -25.88 18.04 9.95
C LEU A 59 -24.42 18.16 9.54
N LEU A 60 -24.17 18.45 8.26
CA LEU A 60 -22.85 18.63 7.69
C LEU A 60 -22.89 19.65 6.56
N GLU A 61 -21.92 20.54 6.54
CA GLU A 61 -21.57 21.37 5.40
C GLU A 61 -20.05 21.33 5.25
N SER A 62 -19.57 20.54 4.30
CA SER A 62 -18.15 20.31 4.05
C SER A 62 -17.81 20.73 2.63
N GLN A 63 -16.78 21.58 2.47
CA GLN A 63 -16.29 21.98 1.16
C GLN A 63 -15.40 20.88 0.60
N ILE A 64 -15.58 20.54 -0.68
CA ILE A 64 -14.75 19.54 -1.36
C ILE A 64 -13.36 20.15 -1.58
N GLN A 65 -12.39 19.72 -0.78
CA GLN A 65 -11.00 20.19 -0.87
C GLN A 65 -10.20 19.38 -1.89
N LEU A 66 -9.35 20.06 -2.67
CA LEU A 66 -8.48 19.41 -3.67
C LEU A 66 -7.44 18.48 -3.03
N ASN A 67 -6.97 18.81 -1.84
CA ASN A 67 -5.94 18.09 -1.08
C ASN A 67 -6.52 17.12 -0.04
N ALA A 68 -7.84 17.04 0.14
CA ALA A 68 -8.45 16.07 1.05
C ALA A 68 -8.49 14.68 0.43
N ASN A 69 -8.19 13.65 1.22
CA ASN A 69 -8.17 12.27 0.75
C ASN A 69 -9.56 11.63 0.89
N TYR A 70 -10.47 11.92 -0.06
CA TYR A 70 -11.73 11.19 -0.15
C TYR A 70 -11.48 9.76 -0.62
N GLN A 71 -12.07 8.79 0.08
CA GLN A 71 -12.03 7.38 -0.25
C GLN A 71 -13.44 6.81 -0.32
N LYS A 72 -13.69 6.00 -1.34
CA LYS A 72 -14.92 5.20 -1.45
C LYS A 72 -14.61 3.80 -0.97
N GLN A 73 -15.26 3.37 0.10
CA GLN A 73 -15.15 2.03 0.63
C GLN A 73 -16.39 1.23 0.24
N GLN A 74 -16.18 -0.03 -0.17
CA GLN A 74 -17.22 -0.90 -0.68
C GLN A 74 -17.98 -0.21 -1.85
N GLU A 75 -19.30 -0.19 -1.82
CA GLU A 75 -20.13 0.47 -2.84
C GLU A 75 -20.96 1.64 -2.28
N THR A 76 -21.05 1.78 -0.96
CA THR A 76 -22.00 2.66 -0.29
C THR A 76 -21.38 3.50 0.84
N LEU A 77 -20.05 3.58 0.95
CA LEU A 77 -19.41 4.36 2.01
C LEU A 77 -18.39 5.33 1.40
N ILE A 78 -18.42 6.60 1.83
CA ILE A 78 -17.40 7.60 1.49
C ILE A 78 -16.81 8.13 2.80
N THR A 79 -15.49 8.08 2.93
CA THR A 79 -14.74 8.53 4.12
C THR A 79 -13.71 9.59 3.74
N TRP A 80 -13.53 10.60 4.59
CA TRP A 80 -12.47 11.60 4.44
C TRP A 80 -12.14 12.27 5.78
N SER A 81 -10.98 12.91 5.85
CA SER A 81 -10.56 13.72 6.99
C SER A 81 -10.74 15.21 6.69
N GLU A 82 -11.43 15.93 7.56
CA GLU A 82 -11.65 17.37 7.49
C GLU A 82 -10.71 18.08 8.48
N GLY A 83 -9.55 18.50 7.96
CA GLY A 83 -8.45 19.03 8.78
C GLY A 83 -7.72 17.95 9.58
N GLU A 84 -6.99 18.35 10.63
CA GLU A 84 -6.15 17.42 11.42
C GLU A 84 -6.92 16.65 12.52
N LYS A 85 -8.22 16.89 12.72
CA LYS A 85 -8.95 16.41 13.91
C LYS A 85 -10.28 15.72 13.66
N TYR A 86 -10.82 15.74 12.44
CA TYR A 86 -12.17 15.23 12.19
C TYR A 86 -12.18 14.22 11.06
N ASP A 87 -12.31 12.93 11.40
CA ASP A 87 -12.58 11.90 10.41
C ASP A 87 -14.09 11.72 10.25
N LEU A 88 -14.55 11.81 9.01
CA LEU A 88 -15.96 11.76 8.62
C LEU A 88 -16.24 10.57 7.73
N ALA A 89 -17.42 9.99 7.89
CA ALA A 89 -17.94 8.96 7.00
C ALA A 89 -19.41 9.21 6.64
N LEU A 90 -19.73 9.05 5.36
CA LEU A 90 -21.09 9.01 4.84
C LEU A 90 -21.42 7.60 4.40
N SER A 91 -22.36 6.96 5.10
CA SER A 91 -22.92 5.67 4.72
C SER A 91 -24.23 5.87 3.96
N PHE A 92 -24.22 5.50 2.69
CA PHE A 92 -25.33 5.65 1.76
C PHE A 92 -26.27 4.46 1.86
N GLN A 93 -27.57 4.74 1.80
CA GLN A 93 -28.57 3.66 1.71
C GLN A 93 -28.55 2.98 0.34
N GLU A 94 -28.24 3.74 -0.72
CA GLU A 94 -28.27 3.26 -2.11
C GLU A 94 -26.93 3.55 -2.80
N LYS A 95 -26.42 2.54 -3.52
CA LYS A 95 -25.20 2.65 -4.33
C LYS A 95 -25.26 3.79 -5.34
N VAL A 96 -26.40 3.98 -6.01
CA VAL A 96 -26.59 5.03 -7.03
C VAL A 96 -26.33 6.43 -6.45
N GLY A 97 -26.75 6.66 -5.21
CA GLY A 97 -26.50 7.93 -4.53
C GLY A 97 -25.04 8.11 -4.11
N CYS A 98 -24.39 7.03 -3.69
CA CYS A 98 -22.95 7.01 -3.39
C CYS A 98 -22.13 7.33 -4.65
N ASP A 99 -22.44 6.66 -5.76
CA ASP A 99 -21.81 6.87 -7.07
C ASP A 99 -21.93 8.34 -7.50
N TYR A 100 -23.12 8.93 -7.39
CA TYR A 100 -23.35 10.33 -7.75
C TYR A 100 -22.49 11.31 -6.95
N ILE A 101 -22.44 11.17 -5.61
CA ILE A 101 -21.61 12.07 -4.78
C ILE A 101 -20.12 11.82 -5.05
N TRP A 102 -19.73 10.57 -5.24
CA TRP A 102 -18.36 10.20 -5.56
C TRP A 102 -17.89 10.79 -6.89
N GLU A 103 -18.71 10.76 -7.94
CA GLU A 103 -18.41 11.38 -9.23
C GLU A 103 -18.17 12.88 -9.07
N ASN A 104 -19.03 13.59 -8.33
CA ASN A 104 -18.85 15.03 -8.08
C ASN A 104 -17.54 15.33 -7.33
N ILE A 105 -17.15 14.49 -6.36
CA ILE A 105 -15.87 14.61 -5.66
C ILE A 105 -14.72 14.38 -6.65
N CYS A 106 -14.80 13.34 -7.47
CA CYS A 106 -13.79 13.02 -8.48
C CYS A 106 -13.65 14.11 -9.54
N ASP A 107 -14.74 14.73 -9.97
CA ASP A 107 -14.74 15.83 -10.94
C ASP A 107 -14.01 17.05 -10.38
N VAL A 108 -14.29 17.41 -9.12
CA VAL A 108 -13.59 18.49 -8.42
C VAL A 108 -12.10 18.18 -8.23
N GLN A 109 -11.76 16.93 -7.92
CA GLN A 109 -10.37 16.50 -7.74
C GLN A 109 -9.63 16.17 -9.07
N GLY A 110 -10.31 16.29 -10.21
CA GLY A 110 -9.75 15.95 -11.53
C GLY A 110 -9.42 14.46 -11.71
N LYS A 111 -10.10 13.56 -10.97
CA LYS A 111 -9.94 12.10 -11.02
C LYS A 111 -10.72 11.46 -12.19
N ASN A 112 -11.74 12.14 -12.75
CA ASN A 112 -12.65 11.60 -13.78
C ASN A 112 -12.65 12.35 -15.14
N SER A 113 -11.54 12.97 -15.56
CA SER A 113 -11.43 13.45 -16.96
C SER A 113 -10.90 12.36 -17.89
N SER A 114 -11.67 11.27 -18.06
CA SER A 114 -11.40 10.26 -19.11
C SER A 114 -12.65 9.54 -19.66
N SER A 115 -13.88 9.90 -19.28
CA SER A 115 -15.09 9.20 -19.75
C SER A 115 -16.18 10.06 -20.41
N PHE A 116 -16.01 11.37 -20.60
CA PHE A 116 -17.04 12.21 -21.25
C PHE A 116 -16.75 12.63 -22.71
N LEU A 117 -15.61 12.25 -23.30
CA LEU A 117 -15.29 12.54 -24.70
C LEU A 117 -15.50 11.35 -25.66
N ILE A 118 -16.44 10.44 -25.38
CA ILE A 118 -16.78 9.32 -26.29
C ILE A 118 -18.30 9.19 -26.49
N SER A 119 -19.06 10.28 -26.51
CA SER A 119 -20.51 10.21 -26.79
C SER A 119 -21.07 11.30 -27.68
N ALA A 120 -20.25 12.05 -28.41
CA ALA A 120 -20.73 13.07 -29.36
C ALA A 120 -20.31 12.88 -30.83
N ASN A 121 -19.58 11.82 -31.20
CA ASN A 121 -19.09 11.62 -32.58
C ASN A 121 -19.64 10.39 -33.33
N ASN A 122 -20.69 9.71 -32.83
CA ASN A 122 -21.31 8.61 -33.57
C ASN A 122 -22.56 9.05 -34.36
N LEU A 123 -22.42 10.10 -35.16
CA LEU A 123 -23.30 10.34 -36.30
C LEU A 123 -22.43 10.82 -37.49
N THR A 124 -22.65 10.14 -38.62
CA THR A 124 -22.21 10.45 -39.99
C THR A 124 -20.80 9.99 -40.44
N ASN A 125 -20.85 8.90 -41.22
CA ASN A 125 -20.27 8.70 -42.55
C ASN A 125 -18.76 8.91 -42.77
N ASP A 126 -18.11 7.78 -43.06
CA ASP A 126 -17.45 7.43 -44.32
C ASP A 126 -16.27 8.27 -44.84
N SER A 127 -15.31 7.52 -45.40
CA SER A 127 -14.20 7.92 -46.27
C SER A 127 -12.97 8.62 -45.67
N ALA A 128 -11.83 8.12 -46.14
CA ALA A 128 -10.47 8.42 -45.75
C ALA A 128 -9.85 9.58 -46.57
N ILE A 129 -8.70 10.04 -46.07
CA ILE A 129 -7.63 10.82 -46.72
C ILE A 129 -7.87 12.34 -46.81
N TYR A 130 -7.00 13.16 -46.19
CA TYR A 130 -5.96 14.02 -46.81
C TYR A 130 -5.29 14.92 -45.76
N GLU A 131 -3.99 15.13 -45.97
CA GLU A 131 -3.04 15.99 -45.26
C GLU A 131 -3.41 17.48 -45.34
N SER A 132 -2.99 18.29 -44.36
CA SER A 132 -2.23 19.56 -44.56
C SER A 132 -2.07 20.39 -43.27
N ASP A 133 -0.92 21.06 -43.22
CA ASP A 133 -0.37 22.00 -42.22
C ASP A 133 -1.28 23.18 -41.84
N ASP A 134 -1.22 23.64 -40.57
CA ASP A 134 -0.52 24.89 -40.20
C ASP A 134 -0.71 25.28 -38.71
N ASN A 135 0.42 25.30 -38.01
CA ASN A 135 0.88 26.23 -36.96
C ASN A 135 -0.11 26.87 -35.95
N CYS A 136 0.00 26.49 -34.67
CA CYS A 136 -0.10 27.40 -33.51
C CYS A 136 0.54 26.83 -32.24
N GLY A 137 1.66 27.46 -31.85
CA GLY A 137 2.32 27.59 -30.55
C GLY A 137 1.86 26.79 -29.31
N GLU A 138 2.84 26.05 -28.79
CA GLU A 138 3.19 25.83 -27.38
C GLU A 138 2.33 24.96 -26.45
N SER A 139 3.02 23.95 -25.92
CA SER A 139 2.80 23.21 -24.66
C SER A 139 1.65 22.19 -24.61
N ASN A 140 1.85 21.06 -25.29
CA ASN A 140 1.29 19.77 -24.87
C ASN A 140 2.12 18.61 -25.46
N GLU A 141 3.36 18.47 -25.00
CA GLU A 141 4.11 17.22 -25.24
C GLU A 141 3.77 16.19 -24.15
N ASN A 142 3.40 14.99 -24.61
CA ASN A 142 3.49 13.70 -23.91
C ASN A 142 2.32 13.15 -23.07
N TYR A 143 1.12 13.08 -23.64
CA TYR A 143 0.12 12.06 -23.24
C TYR A 143 -0.14 10.95 -24.27
N LEU A 144 0.62 10.88 -25.37
CA LEU A 144 0.38 9.88 -26.44
C LEU A 144 1.56 8.95 -26.77
N SER A 145 2.66 8.98 -26.00
CA SER A 145 3.72 7.97 -26.15
C SER A 145 3.41 6.74 -25.28
N PRO A 146 3.21 5.53 -25.85
CA PRO A 146 2.97 4.30 -25.09
C PRO A 146 4.23 3.77 -24.39
N THR A 147 5.33 4.54 -24.36
CA THR A 147 6.64 4.09 -23.89
C THR A 147 7.25 5.18 -23.02
N ILE A 148 7.63 4.81 -21.79
CA ILE A 148 8.39 5.67 -20.88
C ILE A 148 9.86 5.42 -21.16
N THR A 149 10.59 6.47 -21.55
CA THR A 149 12.05 6.41 -21.65
C THR A 149 12.64 6.80 -20.31
N LEU A 150 13.41 5.90 -19.70
CA LEU A 150 14.09 6.18 -18.43
C LEU A 150 15.38 6.97 -18.67
N PRO A 151 15.62 8.07 -17.93
CA PRO A 151 16.91 8.76 -17.92
C PRO A 151 18.04 7.82 -17.53
N LEU A 152 19.24 8.09 -18.01
CA LEU A 152 20.44 7.37 -17.59
C LEU A 152 20.65 7.57 -16.09
N VAL A 153 21.07 6.49 -15.40
CA VAL A 153 21.38 6.55 -13.98
C VAL A 153 22.74 7.19 -13.80
N ASP A 154 22.75 8.49 -13.57
CA ASP A 154 23.93 9.31 -13.33
C ASP A 154 23.61 10.47 -12.37
N LEU A 155 24.62 10.99 -11.69
CA LEU A 155 24.51 12.08 -10.71
C LEU A 155 23.81 13.31 -11.29
N SER A 156 24.11 13.68 -12.54
CA SER A 156 23.52 14.86 -13.19
C SER A 156 22.05 14.67 -13.57
N GLN A 157 21.53 13.44 -13.53
CA GLN A 157 20.18 13.09 -13.95
C GLN A 157 19.31 12.63 -12.78
N LEU A 158 19.84 12.55 -11.55
CA LEU A 158 19.07 12.13 -10.36
C LEU A 158 17.80 12.97 -10.16
N HIS A 159 17.87 14.28 -10.39
CA HIS A 159 16.70 15.15 -10.30
C HIS A 159 15.62 14.78 -11.33
N ASP A 160 16.02 14.47 -12.57
CA ASP A 160 15.10 14.04 -13.63
C ASP A 160 14.48 12.67 -13.32
N ILE A 161 15.25 11.79 -12.67
CA ILE A 161 14.77 10.48 -12.20
C ILE A 161 13.75 10.67 -11.06
N CYS A 162 14.03 11.50 -10.06
CA CYS A 162 13.07 11.86 -9.01
C CYS A 162 11.79 12.43 -9.62
N ASN A 163 11.92 13.28 -10.64
CA ASN A 163 10.79 13.89 -11.34
C ASN A 163 9.91 12.88 -12.09
N LEU A 164 10.36 11.65 -12.35
CA LEU A 164 9.49 10.59 -12.88
C LEU A 164 8.48 10.09 -11.84
N PHE A 165 8.84 10.20 -10.56
CA PHE A 165 8.04 9.73 -9.45
C PHE A 165 7.16 10.82 -8.82
N SER A 166 7.15 12.03 -9.40
CA SER A 166 6.33 13.14 -8.91
C SER A 166 4.83 12.78 -8.88
N PRO A 167 4.08 13.16 -7.83
CA PRO A 167 2.70 12.69 -7.63
C PRO A 167 1.76 12.92 -8.82
N ASP A 168 1.99 13.98 -9.61
CA ASP A 168 1.28 14.30 -10.84
C ASP A 168 1.47 13.23 -11.94
N LYS A 169 2.68 12.69 -12.09
CA LYS A 169 3.02 11.69 -13.11
C LYS A 169 2.65 10.27 -12.70
N VAL A 170 2.61 9.99 -11.40
CA VAL A 170 2.38 8.64 -10.85
C VAL A 170 0.90 8.45 -10.44
N ARG A 171 0.05 9.46 -10.60
CA ARG A 171 -1.39 9.40 -10.30
C ARG A 171 -2.14 8.38 -11.16
N ASP A 172 -1.82 8.30 -12.45
CA ASP A 172 -2.43 7.35 -13.38
C ASP A 172 -1.87 5.93 -13.19
N ALA A 173 -2.77 4.95 -13.01
CA ALA A 173 -2.42 3.55 -12.84
C ALA A 173 -1.72 2.97 -14.07
N ALA A 174 -2.16 3.33 -15.28
CA ALA A 174 -1.52 2.82 -16.50
C ALA A 174 -0.09 3.34 -16.64
N ARG A 175 0.14 4.62 -16.32
CA ARG A 175 1.48 5.21 -16.25
C ARG A 175 2.37 4.55 -15.20
N ARG A 176 1.85 4.24 -14.00
CA ARG A 176 2.60 3.46 -12.98
C ARG A 176 3.06 2.10 -13.50
N ASP A 177 2.18 1.41 -14.22
CA ASP A 177 2.46 0.08 -14.77
C ASP A 177 3.49 0.13 -15.89
N LEU A 178 3.45 1.16 -16.73
CA LEU A 178 4.49 1.43 -17.72
C LEU A 178 5.84 1.74 -17.06
N LEU A 179 5.84 2.56 -16.01
CA LEU A 179 7.06 2.95 -15.31
C LEU A 179 7.71 1.75 -14.64
N ALA A 180 6.93 0.92 -13.94
CA ALA A 180 7.41 -0.30 -13.33
C ALA A 180 8.04 -1.26 -14.35
N ARG A 181 7.39 -1.47 -15.50
CA ARG A 181 7.93 -2.32 -16.58
C ARG A 181 9.23 -1.77 -17.18
N ALA A 182 9.32 -0.45 -17.33
CA ALA A 182 10.56 0.19 -17.79
C ALA A 182 11.71 -0.03 -16.79
N ILE A 183 11.44 0.13 -15.49
CA ILE A 183 12.42 -0.08 -14.41
C ILE A 183 12.94 -1.52 -14.40
N GLU A 184 12.01 -2.47 -14.53
CA GLU A 184 12.29 -3.91 -14.59
C GLU A 184 13.16 -4.28 -15.79
N SER A 185 12.72 -3.94 -17.00
CA SER A 185 13.44 -4.26 -18.24
C SER A 185 14.83 -3.61 -18.34
N GLY A 186 15.02 -2.44 -17.73
CA GLY A 186 16.26 -1.67 -17.83
C GLY A 186 17.39 -2.10 -16.88
N ASN A 187 17.17 -3.13 -16.04
CA ASN A 187 18.01 -3.43 -14.86
C ASN A 187 18.27 -2.18 -14.02
N TYR A 188 17.26 -1.32 -13.92
CA TYR A 188 17.44 0.05 -13.47
C TYR A 188 17.81 0.12 -11.98
N ILE A 189 17.20 -0.74 -11.17
CA ILE A 189 17.47 -0.86 -9.72
C ILE A 189 18.95 -1.20 -9.47
N ARG A 190 19.54 -2.12 -10.25
CA ARG A 190 20.95 -2.49 -10.08
C ARG A 190 21.88 -1.32 -10.39
N LYS A 191 21.59 -0.56 -11.45
CA LYS A 191 22.36 0.66 -11.78
C LYS A 191 22.23 1.74 -10.70
N LEU A 192 21.04 1.88 -10.10
CA LEU A 192 20.82 2.78 -8.96
C LEU A 192 21.67 2.38 -7.75
N ILE A 193 21.80 1.07 -7.49
CA ILE A 193 22.65 0.55 -6.41
C ILE A 193 24.14 0.78 -6.70
N GLU A 194 24.59 0.54 -7.93
CA GLU A 194 25.97 0.85 -8.34
C GLU A 194 26.31 2.33 -8.12
N LEU A 195 25.39 3.23 -8.52
CA LEU A 195 25.52 4.66 -8.27
C LEU A 195 25.49 4.98 -6.76
N PHE A 196 24.60 4.34 -6.00
CA PHE A 196 24.52 4.48 -4.55
C PHE A 196 25.85 4.16 -3.87
N HIS A 197 26.51 3.06 -4.23
CA HIS A 197 27.82 2.72 -3.67
C HIS A 197 28.87 3.80 -3.96
N ALA A 198 28.93 4.30 -5.20
CA ALA A 198 29.83 5.39 -5.54
C ALA A 198 29.53 6.69 -4.76
N CYS A 199 28.24 6.99 -4.53
CA CYS A 199 27.82 8.13 -3.72
C CYS A 199 28.16 7.95 -2.23
N GLU A 200 28.01 6.74 -1.71
CA GLU A 200 28.32 6.38 -0.32
C GLU A 200 29.84 6.47 -0.07
N ASP A 201 30.66 5.96 -0.99
CA ASP A 201 32.12 6.02 -0.92
C ASP A 201 32.67 7.46 -1.01
N SER A 202 31.97 8.33 -1.72
CA SER A 202 32.33 9.75 -1.86
C SER A 202 31.65 10.67 -0.84
N GLU A 203 30.86 10.09 0.08
CA GLU A 203 30.08 10.81 1.10
C GLU A 203 29.18 11.93 0.52
N ASN A 204 28.65 11.73 -0.70
CA ASN A 204 27.79 12.71 -1.37
C ASN A 204 26.35 12.65 -0.82
N ILE A 205 26.11 13.38 0.27
CA ILE A 205 24.83 13.37 0.99
C ILE A 205 23.64 13.81 0.11
N ASP A 206 23.80 14.83 -0.73
CA ASP A 206 22.71 15.35 -1.56
C ASP A 206 22.24 14.32 -2.60
N ALA A 207 23.18 13.54 -3.16
CA ALA A 207 22.85 12.44 -4.07
C ALA A 207 22.21 11.27 -3.30
N LEU A 208 22.70 10.95 -2.10
CA LEU A 208 22.15 9.88 -1.26
C LEU A 208 20.71 10.17 -0.82
N HIS A 209 20.37 11.43 -0.52
CA HIS A 209 19.01 11.86 -0.26
C HIS A 209 18.08 11.70 -1.48
N GLN A 210 18.57 11.99 -2.68
CA GLN A 210 17.78 11.76 -3.91
C GLN A 210 17.58 10.27 -4.18
N LEU A 211 18.63 9.45 -3.98
CA LEU A 211 18.55 8.00 -4.11
C LEU A 211 17.59 7.39 -3.08
N TYR A 212 17.58 7.88 -1.85
CA TYR A 212 16.58 7.51 -0.83
C TYR A 212 15.17 7.73 -1.38
N GLU A 213 14.87 8.92 -1.90
CA GLU A 213 13.54 9.24 -2.43
C GLU A 213 13.17 8.36 -3.63
N ILE A 214 14.11 8.12 -4.56
CA ILE A 214 13.88 7.24 -5.72
C ILE A 214 13.54 5.82 -5.26
N ILE A 215 14.37 5.23 -4.38
CA ILE A 215 14.14 3.87 -3.89
C ILE A 215 12.81 3.80 -3.13
N ARG A 216 12.53 4.78 -2.27
CA ARG A 216 11.25 4.88 -1.56
C ARG A 216 10.06 4.97 -2.52
N SER A 217 10.15 5.76 -3.58
CA SER A 217 9.10 5.85 -4.60
C SER A 217 8.91 4.54 -5.37
N ILE A 218 9.98 3.77 -5.60
CA ILE A 218 9.89 2.43 -6.21
C ILE A 218 9.06 1.47 -5.34
N PHE A 219 9.22 1.51 -4.00
CA PHE A 219 8.34 0.73 -3.10
C PHE A 219 6.86 1.11 -3.28
N TYR A 220 6.56 2.40 -3.39
CA TYR A 220 5.19 2.90 -3.54
C TYR A 220 4.56 2.66 -4.91
N LEU A 221 5.32 2.19 -5.91
CA LEU A 221 4.73 1.63 -7.13
C LEU A 221 3.93 0.34 -6.83
N ASN A 222 4.24 -0.31 -5.70
CA ASN A 222 3.52 -1.46 -5.15
C ASN A 222 3.34 -2.60 -6.18
N LYS A 223 4.42 -2.96 -6.89
CA LYS A 223 4.45 -3.99 -7.93
C LYS A 223 5.22 -5.23 -7.52
N SER A 224 4.65 -6.41 -7.80
CA SER A 224 5.23 -7.70 -7.42
C SER A 224 6.62 -7.92 -8.04
N THR A 225 6.77 -7.65 -9.34
CA THR A 225 8.04 -7.87 -10.05
C THR A 225 9.17 -6.99 -9.51
N LEU A 226 8.87 -5.76 -9.12
CA LEU A 226 9.83 -4.89 -8.45
C LEU A 226 10.19 -5.40 -7.05
N PHE A 227 9.21 -5.93 -6.31
CA PHE A 227 9.46 -6.55 -5.00
C PHE A 227 10.34 -7.80 -5.08
N GLU A 228 10.18 -8.64 -6.10
CA GLU A 228 11.07 -9.78 -6.35
C GLU A 228 12.53 -9.33 -6.53
N ILE A 229 12.75 -8.20 -7.23
CA ILE A 229 14.08 -7.64 -7.44
C ILE A 229 14.64 -7.06 -6.13
N ILE A 230 13.96 -6.08 -5.52
CA ILE A 230 14.49 -5.34 -4.35
C ILE A 230 14.61 -6.20 -3.09
N PHE A 231 13.82 -7.27 -2.97
CA PHE A 231 13.94 -8.21 -1.86
C PHE A 231 14.82 -9.42 -2.17
N SER A 232 15.45 -9.48 -3.36
CA SER A 232 16.44 -10.51 -3.64
C SER A 232 17.60 -10.43 -2.64
N ASP A 233 18.10 -11.59 -2.21
CA ASP A 233 19.18 -11.66 -1.21
C ASP A 233 20.45 -10.92 -1.65
N ALA A 234 20.67 -10.84 -2.96
CA ALA A 234 21.82 -10.17 -3.56
C ALA A 234 21.84 -8.65 -3.32
N ILE A 235 20.69 -7.98 -3.16
CA ILE A 235 20.63 -6.51 -3.09
C ILE A 235 19.81 -5.95 -1.92
N ILE A 236 19.07 -6.77 -1.19
CA ILE A 236 18.18 -6.31 -0.10
C ILE A 236 18.92 -5.46 0.95
N MET A 237 20.18 -5.78 1.25
CA MET A 237 20.98 -5.00 2.19
C MET A 237 21.38 -3.64 1.63
N ASP A 238 21.62 -3.53 0.33
CA ASP A 238 21.94 -2.26 -0.34
C ASP A 238 20.70 -1.37 -0.44
N ILE A 239 19.54 -1.97 -0.71
CA ILE A 239 18.24 -1.29 -0.65
C ILE A 239 17.98 -0.70 0.74
N ILE A 240 18.22 -1.50 1.79
CA ILE A 240 18.11 -1.02 3.18
C ILE A 240 19.12 0.10 3.45
N GLY A 241 20.33 -0.01 2.89
CA GLY A 241 21.35 1.04 2.94
C GLY A 241 20.91 2.37 2.32
N CYS A 242 20.27 2.32 1.15
CA CYS A 242 19.67 3.49 0.51
C CYS A 242 18.63 4.14 1.43
N LEU A 243 17.82 3.33 2.11
CA LEU A 243 16.77 3.78 3.02
C LEU A 243 17.29 4.35 4.36
N GLU A 244 18.60 4.32 4.63
CA GLU A 244 19.20 4.97 5.82
C GLU A 244 19.34 6.50 5.68
N TYR A 245 19.27 7.02 4.44
CA TYR A 245 19.56 8.41 4.09
C TYR A 245 18.30 9.28 3.97
N GLU A 246 17.38 9.16 4.92
CA GLU A 246 16.16 9.97 4.94
C GLU A 246 16.49 11.48 5.12
N PRO A 247 16.06 12.39 4.21
CA PRO A 247 16.45 13.80 4.23
C PRO A 247 16.05 14.58 5.48
N GLN A 248 15.00 14.14 6.18
CA GLN A 248 14.49 14.80 7.39
C GLN A 248 15.27 14.43 8.65
N LEU A 249 16.13 13.41 8.59
CA LEU A 249 17.00 13.03 9.68
C LEU A 249 18.33 13.78 9.57
N THR A 250 18.74 14.46 10.64
CA THR A 250 20.11 14.98 10.71
C THR A 250 21.12 13.83 10.66
N MET A 251 22.34 14.08 10.18
CA MET A 251 23.40 13.05 10.10
C MET A 251 23.69 12.35 11.45
N LYS A 252 23.45 13.05 12.57
CA LYS A 252 23.57 12.50 13.94
C LYS A 252 22.42 11.55 14.34
N THR A 253 21.31 11.60 13.59
CA THR A 253 20.12 10.76 13.77
C THR A 253 19.95 9.76 12.63
N LYS A 254 20.97 9.57 11.78
CA LYS A 254 20.99 8.53 10.74
C LYS A 254 20.68 7.18 11.39
N ARG A 255 19.67 6.50 10.89
CA ARG A 255 19.28 5.18 11.38
C ARG A 255 20.19 4.14 10.71
N ASN A 256 21.10 3.55 11.48
CA ASN A 256 21.98 2.49 10.99
C ASN A 256 21.25 1.14 10.92
N HIS A 257 20.32 1.02 9.98
CA HIS A 257 19.49 -0.16 9.76
C HIS A 257 20.33 -1.39 9.40
N ARG A 258 21.29 -1.26 8.48
CA ARG A 258 22.21 -2.35 8.10
C ARG A 258 23.05 -2.83 9.29
N GLU A 259 23.50 -1.90 10.13
CA GLU A 259 24.25 -2.26 11.34
C GLU A 259 23.39 -3.06 12.33
N PHE A 260 22.15 -2.64 12.56
CA PHE A 260 21.22 -3.38 13.40
C PHE A 260 20.99 -4.81 12.87
N LEU A 261 20.69 -4.94 11.58
CA LEU A 261 20.41 -6.24 10.95
C LEU A 261 21.64 -7.17 10.91
N ASN A 262 22.85 -6.62 10.74
CA ASN A 262 24.07 -7.43 10.67
C ASN A 262 24.67 -7.77 12.05
N LYS A 263 24.55 -6.86 13.04
CA LYS A 263 25.26 -7.01 14.32
C LYS A 263 24.35 -7.25 15.53
N LYS A 264 23.11 -6.75 15.51
CA LYS A 264 22.20 -6.78 16.68
C LYS A 264 21.08 -7.79 16.52
N ALA A 265 20.59 -8.00 15.31
CA ALA A 265 19.62 -9.04 15.02
C ALA A 265 20.31 -10.41 14.98
N THR A 266 20.37 -11.09 16.12
CA THR A 266 20.89 -12.46 16.21
C THR A 266 19.81 -13.45 15.79
N PHE A 267 20.02 -14.16 14.69
CA PHE A 267 19.18 -15.29 14.35
C PHE A 267 19.40 -16.42 15.36
N LYS A 268 18.33 -16.87 16.00
CA LYS A 268 18.36 -17.90 17.04
C LYS A 268 17.68 -19.16 16.55
N GLU A 269 18.48 -20.16 16.23
CA GLU A 269 17.98 -21.49 15.87
C GLU A 269 17.55 -22.24 17.13
N VAL A 270 16.24 -22.40 17.28
CA VAL A 270 15.67 -23.19 18.38
C VAL A 270 15.84 -24.69 18.13
N ILE A 271 15.79 -25.07 16.85
CA ILE A 271 16.07 -26.41 16.33
C ILE A 271 16.99 -26.21 15.12
N PRO A 272 18.06 -27.02 14.98
CA PRO A 272 18.96 -26.90 13.84
C PRO A 272 18.22 -27.01 12.51
N ILE A 273 18.36 -26.00 11.65
CA ILE A 273 17.76 -25.99 10.32
C ILE A 273 18.84 -26.32 9.30
N GLY A 274 18.80 -27.53 8.73
CA GLY A 274 19.78 -27.96 7.72
C GLY A 274 19.51 -27.45 6.31
N ASN A 275 18.29 -26.99 6.03
CA ASN A 275 17.89 -26.52 4.71
C ASN A 275 18.26 -25.03 4.51
N GLN A 276 19.22 -24.76 3.62
CA GLN A 276 19.69 -23.41 3.31
C GLN A 276 18.61 -22.54 2.65
N GLU A 277 17.72 -23.14 1.85
CA GLU A 277 16.60 -22.42 1.22
C GLU A 277 15.65 -21.87 2.29
N LEU A 278 15.29 -22.71 3.26
CA LEU A 278 14.47 -22.31 4.40
C LEU A 278 15.15 -21.21 5.23
N LEU A 279 16.45 -21.34 5.52
CA LEU A 279 17.21 -20.31 6.22
C LEU A 279 17.17 -18.97 5.47
N ASN A 280 17.48 -18.99 4.17
CA ASN A 280 17.43 -17.80 3.32
C ASN A 280 16.03 -17.18 3.34
N LYS A 281 14.98 -18.00 3.33
CA LYS A 281 13.60 -17.52 3.35
C LYS A 281 13.19 -16.92 4.69
N ILE A 282 13.64 -17.50 5.80
CA ILE A 282 13.46 -16.92 7.14
C ILE A 282 14.16 -15.56 7.23
N HIS A 283 15.43 -15.47 6.81
CA HIS A 283 16.17 -14.21 6.82
C HIS A 283 15.54 -13.15 5.90
N GLN A 284 15.15 -13.54 4.70
CA GLN A 284 14.46 -12.63 3.76
C GLN A 284 13.15 -12.13 4.39
N THR A 285 12.34 -13.00 4.98
CA THR A 285 11.08 -12.62 5.64
C THR A 285 11.31 -11.64 6.79
N PHE A 286 12.32 -11.89 7.62
CA PHE A 286 12.69 -10.97 8.70
C PHE A 286 13.12 -9.60 8.18
N ARG A 287 13.95 -9.55 7.14
CA ARG A 287 14.40 -8.29 6.52
C ARG A 287 13.25 -7.51 5.88
N ILE A 288 12.34 -8.18 5.16
CA ILE A 288 11.16 -7.54 4.57
C ILE A 288 10.24 -7.00 5.68
N GLN A 289 9.99 -7.79 6.73
CA GLN A 289 9.17 -7.37 7.88
C GLN A 289 9.81 -6.16 8.58
N PHE A 290 11.14 -6.13 8.69
CA PHE A 290 11.85 -4.97 9.23
C PHE A 290 11.69 -3.72 8.36
N VAL A 291 11.80 -3.86 7.03
CA VAL A 291 11.55 -2.75 6.10
C VAL A 291 10.13 -2.22 6.28
N GLN A 292 9.14 -3.12 6.38
CA GLN A 292 7.75 -2.74 6.61
C GLN A 292 7.54 -2.01 7.93
N ASP A 293 8.00 -2.58 9.05
CA ASP A 293 7.60 -2.12 10.38
C ASP A 293 8.46 -0.96 10.89
N ALA A 294 9.74 -0.92 10.50
CA ALA A 294 10.73 0.01 11.06
C ALA A 294 11.16 1.12 10.10
N ILE A 295 11.11 0.87 8.77
CA ILE A 295 11.60 1.82 7.76
C ILE A 295 10.43 2.53 7.06
N LEU A 296 9.46 1.77 6.56
CA LEU A 296 8.28 2.26 5.84
C LEU A 296 6.98 1.88 6.57
N PRO A 297 6.82 2.29 7.86
CA PRO A 297 5.60 1.99 8.60
C PRO A 297 4.39 2.63 7.90
N ALA A 298 3.25 1.95 7.95
CA ALA A 298 1.99 2.52 7.48
C ALA A 298 1.76 3.86 8.20
N PRO A 299 1.62 5.00 7.49
CA PRO A 299 1.43 6.31 8.12
C PRO A 299 0.17 6.36 8.98
N SER A 300 -0.83 5.54 8.66
CA SER A 300 -2.04 5.37 9.46
C SER A 300 -2.61 3.95 9.35
N LEU A 301 -3.45 3.58 10.32
CA LEU A 301 -4.21 2.31 10.34
C LEU A 301 -5.19 2.17 9.15
N PHE A 302 -5.48 3.25 8.44
CA PHE A 302 -6.38 3.27 7.28
C PHE A 302 -5.62 3.12 5.94
N GLU A 303 -4.28 3.20 5.98
CA GLU A 303 -3.41 3.05 4.82
C GLU A 303 -2.73 1.68 4.75
N GLU A 304 -3.25 0.66 5.45
CA GLU A 304 -2.75 -0.73 5.42
C GLU A 304 -2.61 -1.30 3.99
N ASN A 305 -3.34 -0.73 3.02
CA ASN A 305 -3.33 -1.14 1.62
C ASN A 305 -2.26 -0.46 0.75
N LEU A 306 -1.53 0.55 1.24
CA LEU A 306 -0.56 1.31 0.44
C LEU A 306 0.58 0.42 -0.09
N LEU A 307 0.99 -0.58 0.71
CA LEU A 307 1.97 -1.61 0.36
C LEU A 307 1.34 -3.01 0.37
N SER A 308 0.11 -3.13 -0.11
CA SER A 308 -0.63 -4.40 -0.17
C SER A 308 0.12 -5.53 -0.87
N THR A 309 0.92 -5.23 -1.90
CA THR A 309 1.73 -6.26 -2.58
C THR A 309 2.90 -6.72 -1.70
N MET A 310 3.48 -5.84 -0.89
CA MET A 310 4.50 -6.23 0.11
C MET A 310 3.90 -7.15 1.18
N ASN A 311 2.66 -6.86 1.63
CA ASN A 311 1.90 -7.75 2.52
C ASN A 311 1.72 -9.14 1.89
N SER A 312 1.39 -9.19 0.60
CA SER A 312 1.28 -10.46 -0.14
C SER A 312 2.61 -11.20 -0.21
N VAL A 313 3.73 -10.52 -0.47
CA VAL A 313 5.07 -11.15 -0.46
C VAL A 313 5.39 -11.74 0.91
N LEU A 314 5.16 -10.99 1.99
CA LEU A 314 5.33 -11.50 3.36
C LEU A 314 4.43 -12.70 3.64
N PHE A 315 3.18 -12.65 3.21
CA PHE A 315 2.25 -13.77 3.35
C PHE A 315 2.76 -15.02 2.65
N PHE A 316 3.18 -14.93 1.38
CA PHE A 316 3.68 -16.07 0.62
C PHE A 316 4.97 -16.64 1.23
N ASN A 317 5.90 -15.79 1.65
CA ASN A 317 7.10 -16.23 2.35
C ASN A 317 6.76 -16.99 3.65
N LYS A 318 5.79 -16.49 4.45
CA LYS A 318 5.35 -17.16 5.69
C LYS A 318 4.75 -18.54 5.40
N VAL A 319 3.95 -18.65 4.32
CA VAL A 319 3.39 -19.93 3.86
C VAL A 319 4.51 -20.89 3.45
N GLU A 320 5.48 -20.43 2.67
CA GLU A 320 6.60 -21.24 2.20
C GLU A 320 7.49 -21.74 3.35
N ILE A 321 7.80 -20.89 4.33
CA ILE A 321 8.51 -21.28 5.55
C ILE A 321 7.78 -22.42 6.27
N VAL A 322 6.46 -22.29 6.46
CA VAL A 322 5.67 -23.33 7.13
C VAL A 322 5.65 -24.62 6.33
N THR A 323 5.50 -24.54 5.01
CA THR A 323 5.53 -25.71 4.12
C THR A 323 6.86 -26.44 4.21
N LEU A 324 8.00 -25.73 4.08
CA LEU A 324 9.33 -26.32 4.16
C LEU A 324 9.62 -26.96 5.53
N LEU A 325 9.15 -26.34 6.62
CA LEU A 325 9.24 -26.90 7.97
C LEU A 325 8.36 -28.14 8.16
N TYR A 326 7.17 -28.14 7.55
CA TYR A 326 6.22 -29.24 7.64
C TYR A 326 6.67 -30.46 6.82
N GLU A 327 7.24 -30.21 5.64
CA GLU A 327 7.76 -31.25 4.74
C GLU A 327 9.06 -31.89 5.25
N ASP A 328 9.74 -31.27 6.23
CA ASP A 328 10.89 -31.88 6.91
C ASP A 328 10.43 -32.86 8.02
N PRO A 329 10.50 -34.19 7.79
CA PRO A 329 10.05 -35.18 8.77
C PRO A 329 10.94 -35.22 10.02
N LYS A 330 12.20 -34.79 9.92
CA LYS A 330 13.14 -34.75 11.04
C LYS A 330 12.87 -33.54 11.92
N PHE A 331 12.57 -32.39 11.33
CA PHE A 331 12.32 -31.15 12.06
C PHE A 331 11.19 -31.30 13.07
N LEU A 332 10.01 -31.75 12.62
CA LEU A 332 8.85 -31.93 13.50
C LEU A 332 9.14 -32.98 14.60
N SER A 333 9.79 -34.09 14.24
CA SER A 333 10.16 -35.13 15.20
C SER A 333 11.09 -34.61 16.30
N GLN A 334 12.09 -33.79 15.94
CA GLN A 334 13.00 -33.15 16.89
C GLN A 334 12.30 -32.09 17.74
N LEU A 335 11.40 -31.31 17.15
CA LEU A 335 10.57 -30.33 17.87
C LEU A 335 9.74 -31.00 18.97
N PHE A 336 9.06 -32.08 18.63
CA PHE A 336 8.26 -32.83 19.59
C PHE A 336 9.10 -33.55 20.64
N ALA A 337 10.27 -34.06 20.28
CA ALA A 337 11.19 -34.65 21.25
C ALA A 337 11.70 -33.60 22.25
N ALA A 338 12.10 -32.42 21.76
CA ALA A 338 12.58 -31.32 22.60
C ALA A 338 11.48 -30.78 23.53
N LEU A 339 10.22 -30.72 23.08
CA LEU A 339 9.08 -30.30 23.91
C LEU A 339 8.71 -31.33 25.01
N LYS A 340 9.14 -32.59 24.89
CA LYS A 340 8.92 -33.66 25.89
C LYS A 340 10.09 -33.84 26.85
N ASP A 341 11.18 -33.12 26.65
CA ASP A 341 12.35 -33.24 27.52
C ASP A 341 12.13 -32.42 28.81
N ASP A 342 11.93 -33.14 29.92
CA ASP A 342 11.73 -32.53 31.24
C ASP A 342 13.00 -31.84 31.75
N ASN A 343 14.18 -32.24 31.27
CA ASN A 343 15.47 -31.68 31.67
C ASN A 343 15.89 -30.44 30.88
N LEU A 344 15.03 -29.94 29.98
CA LEU A 344 15.34 -28.80 29.15
C LEU A 344 15.42 -27.51 29.97
N LEU A 345 16.46 -26.69 29.73
CA LEU A 345 16.63 -25.39 30.38
C LEU A 345 15.42 -24.48 30.11
N ASP A 346 15.00 -23.71 31.12
CA ASP A 346 13.80 -22.86 31.04
C ASP A 346 13.88 -21.81 29.91
N GLU A 347 15.07 -21.25 29.65
CA GLU A 347 15.25 -20.33 28.51
C GLU A 347 14.98 -21.02 27.17
N LYS A 348 15.56 -22.21 26.95
CA LYS A 348 15.36 -22.97 25.72
C LYS A 348 13.91 -23.44 25.57
N ARG A 349 13.24 -23.75 26.69
CA ARG A 349 11.82 -24.11 26.72
C ARG A 349 10.95 -22.92 26.31
N LYS A 350 11.27 -21.72 26.81
CA LYS A 350 10.62 -20.46 26.40
C LYS A 350 10.80 -20.20 24.91
N ASP A 351 12.01 -20.38 24.37
CA ASP A 351 12.28 -20.18 22.93
C ASP A 351 11.49 -21.17 22.06
N LEU A 352 11.44 -22.45 22.44
CA LEU A 352 10.61 -23.47 21.80
C LEU A 352 9.13 -23.09 21.80
N MET A 353 8.65 -22.51 22.90
CA MET A 353 7.27 -22.08 22.99
C MET A 353 6.95 -20.85 22.14
N LEU A 354 7.87 -19.89 22.07
CA LEU A 354 7.75 -18.72 21.18
C LEU A 354 7.77 -19.16 19.71
N PHE A 355 8.72 -20.02 19.34
CA PHE A 355 8.77 -20.61 18.00
C PHE A 355 7.47 -21.34 17.66
N LEU A 356 6.98 -22.19 18.56
CA LEU A 356 5.74 -22.94 18.32
C LEU A 356 4.54 -22.00 18.16
N LYS A 357 4.47 -20.94 18.97
CA LYS A 357 3.44 -19.91 18.87
C LYS A 357 3.46 -19.26 17.49
N GLU A 358 4.63 -18.80 17.04
CA GLU A 358 4.79 -18.17 15.71
C GLU A 358 4.48 -19.14 14.57
N PHE A 359 4.99 -20.36 14.65
CA PHE A 359 4.71 -21.44 13.69
C PHE A 359 3.20 -21.72 13.59
N CYS A 360 2.49 -21.74 14.72
CA CYS A 360 1.04 -21.86 14.75
C CYS A 360 0.34 -20.64 14.15
N VAL A 361 0.82 -19.42 14.40
CA VAL A 361 0.25 -18.21 13.79
C VAL A 361 0.41 -18.24 12.27
N PHE A 362 1.60 -18.58 11.75
CA PHE A 362 1.82 -18.69 10.30
C PHE A 362 1.02 -19.84 9.70
N SER A 363 0.83 -20.95 10.41
CA SER A 363 0.02 -22.06 9.90
C SER A 363 -1.46 -21.70 9.69
N GLN A 364 -1.99 -20.71 10.42
CA GLN A 364 -3.37 -20.25 10.25
C GLN A 364 -3.59 -19.57 8.89
N THR A 365 -2.52 -19.08 8.26
CA THR A 365 -2.58 -18.41 6.96
C THR A 365 -2.54 -19.39 5.78
N LEU A 366 -2.34 -20.69 6.01
CA LEU A 366 -2.39 -21.73 4.98
C LEU A 366 -3.79 -21.84 4.36
N GLN A 367 -3.87 -22.22 3.07
CA GLN A 367 -5.14 -22.52 2.40
C GLN A 367 -5.84 -23.73 3.04
N GLN A 368 -7.16 -23.79 2.94
CA GLN A 368 -8.03 -24.70 3.70
C GLN A 368 -7.64 -26.18 3.55
N GLN A 369 -7.18 -26.61 2.37
CA GLN A 369 -6.71 -27.98 2.12
C GLN A 369 -5.42 -28.35 2.87
N ASN A 370 -4.51 -27.38 3.06
CA ASN A 370 -3.27 -27.58 3.82
C ASN A 370 -3.49 -27.46 5.34
N ARG A 371 -4.59 -26.84 5.77
CA ARG A 371 -4.97 -26.77 7.19
C ARG A 371 -5.33 -28.14 7.74
N ASP A 372 -6.02 -28.98 6.98
CA ASP A 372 -6.50 -30.31 7.44
C ASP A 372 -5.36 -31.25 7.83
N ASN A 373 -4.26 -31.23 7.07
CA ASN A 373 -3.04 -31.98 7.40
C ASN A 373 -2.27 -31.36 8.58
N PHE A 374 -2.30 -30.04 8.74
CA PHE A 374 -1.71 -29.35 9.89
C PHE A 374 -2.54 -29.51 11.18
N PHE A 375 -3.87 -29.68 11.08
CA PHE A 375 -4.73 -29.96 12.23
C PHE A 375 -4.29 -31.24 12.96
N GLN A 376 -3.71 -32.23 12.26
CA GLN A 376 -3.12 -33.41 12.90
C GLN A 376 -1.92 -33.06 13.79
N VAL A 377 -1.04 -32.15 13.33
CA VAL A 377 0.09 -31.62 14.13
C VAL A 377 -0.42 -30.86 15.36
N ARG A 378 -1.46 -30.02 15.19
CA ARG A 378 -2.14 -29.35 16.33
C ARG A 378 -2.80 -30.32 17.31
N ILE A 379 -3.43 -31.39 16.82
CA ILE A 379 -4.03 -32.44 17.67
C ILE A 379 -2.92 -33.15 18.46
N GLN A 380 -1.77 -33.41 17.84
CA GLN A 380 -0.62 -34.01 18.49
C GLN A 380 -0.01 -33.08 19.56
N LEU A 381 0.08 -31.77 19.28
CA LEU A 381 0.48 -30.75 20.26
C LEU A 381 -0.51 -30.62 21.43
N MET A 382 -1.82 -30.60 21.15
CA MET A 382 -2.84 -30.56 22.22
C MET A 382 -2.84 -31.83 23.07
N ARG A 383 -2.54 -33.00 22.49
CA ARG A 383 -2.35 -34.24 23.26
C ARG A 383 -1.14 -34.16 24.20
N LEU A 384 -0.04 -33.55 23.76
CA LEU A 384 1.15 -33.34 24.59
C LEU A 384 0.89 -32.33 25.72
N HIS A 385 0.20 -31.24 25.43
CA HIS A 385 -0.21 -30.27 26.45
C HIS A 385 -1.19 -30.89 27.47
N ARG A 386 -2.02 -31.88 27.08
CA ARG A 386 -2.88 -32.62 28.01
C ARG A 386 -2.13 -33.58 28.91
N GLN A 387 -1.04 -34.18 28.41
CA GLN A 387 -0.20 -35.12 29.17
C GLN A 387 0.70 -34.41 30.18
N ASN A 388 1.20 -33.20 29.87
CA ASN A 388 2.07 -32.43 30.77
C ASN A 388 1.31 -31.67 31.87
N TYR A 389 -0.01 -31.54 31.77
CA TYR A 389 -0.87 -30.85 32.76
C TYR A 389 -1.92 -31.76 33.41
N SER A 390 -1.78 -33.09 33.26
CA SER A 390 -2.52 -34.08 34.03
C SER A 390 -1.63 -34.63 35.16
N LEU A 391 -1.37 -33.79 36.17
CA LEU A 391 -0.91 -34.18 37.51
C LEU A 391 -1.48 -33.19 38.52
#